data_AF-A0A2M9BL22-F1
#
_entry.id   AF-A0A2M9BL22-F1
#
_cell.length_a   1.000
_cell.length_b   1.000
_cell.length_c   1.000
_cell.angle_alpha   90.00
_cell.angle_beta   90.00
_cell.angle_gamma   90.00
#
_symmetry.space_group_name_H-M   'P 1'
#
loop_
_entity.id
_entity.type
_entity.pdbx_description
1 polymer ?
#
loop_
_entity_poly.entity_id
_entity_poly.type
_entity_poly.pdbx_seq_one_letter_code
_entity_poly.pdbx_strand_id
1 'polypeptide(L)'
;MKQLFTLATVAALTAASLSAQAQITVDGTLSAAEIGTGAGKYQLVGTYTNAHSEADRGLKALYMGTTATTLNIMVVASPEKGDYNALLLYLDAPNKTGVAANTKLAGGSDNSSQFRSQPTLDMPVDYGFRLTVSPFSATGSGDVYHSKIDFTANPTSAGKYPDVYLGSTNKTGTAFTITDANSGVLGGKISYKTSATGSVAANTTTGWEIEYPLSALGGASTNDIFRVMVAYVGDNAEFYSDVLPQISGRTTALGANPDFTAIAGTQSYSYRVGTGVLASRAASEALQVAAYPNPVAANSRLSYTVPTATAVAVNVYNSLGQKVLSLLDAAQPAGTHDLALAPLRQLPAGAYLVTLRVGSELSTRRVVVE
;
A
#
# COMPACT_ATOMS: atom_id res chain seq x y z
N MET A 1 -33.52 -58.86 -37.70
CA MET A 1 -33.59 -57.39 -37.75
C MET A 1 -33.66 -56.85 -36.33
N LYS A 2 -32.61 -56.10 -35.96
CA LYS A 2 -32.46 -55.09 -34.89
C LYS A 2 -33.15 -55.31 -33.53
N GLN A 3 -32.32 -55.59 -32.52
CA GLN A 3 -32.59 -55.28 -31.12
C GLN A 3 -32.43 -53.76 -30.90
N LEU A 4 -33.36 -53.15 -30.17
CA LEU A 4 -33.28 -51.77 -29.67
C LEU A 4 -33.12 -51.85 -28.15
N PHE A 5 -31.90 -51.60 -27.67
CA PHE A 5 -31.63 -51.35 -26.26
C PHE A 5 -31.61 -49.84 -26.01
N THR A 6 -32.43 -49.43 -25.06
CA THR A 6 -32.51 -48.13 -24.42
C THR A 6 -31.19 -47.80 -23.74
N LEU A 7 -30.63 -46.60 -23.97
CA LEU A 7 -29.58 -46.05 -23.12
C LEU A 7 -29.88 -44.56 -22.86
N ALA A 8 -30.42 -44.29 -21.67
CA ALA A 8 -30.55 -42.95 -21.12
C ALA A 8 -29.18 -42.55 -20.54
N THR A 9 -28.52 -41.56 -21.14
CA THR A 9 -27.36 -40.90 -20.55
C THR A 9 -27.82 -39.78 -19.63
N VAL A 10 -27.75 -40.04 -18.32
CA VAL A 10 -27.77 -39.01 -17.28
C VAL A 10 -26.40 -38.33 -17.29
N ALA A 11 -26.33 -37.11 -17.80
CA ALA A 11 -25.16 -36.24 -17.58
C ALA A 11 -25.36 -35.54 -16.24
N ALA A 12 -24.64 -36.00 -15.21
CA ALA A 12 -24.53 -35.31 -13.94
C ALA A 12 -23.76 -34.00 -14.16
N LEU A 13 -24.47 -32.88 -14.20
CA LEU A 13 -23.88 -31.54 -14.15
C LEU A 13 -23.39 -31.33 -12.72
N THR A 14 -22.13 -31.64 -12.44
CA THR A 14 -21.47 -31.20 -11.21
C THR A 14 -21.40 -29.68 -11.27
N ALA A 15 -22.34 -29.01 -10.60
CA ALA A 15 -22.22 -27.60 -10.27
C ALA A 15 -21.00 -27.46 -9.34
N ALA A 16 -19.83 -27.19 -9.93
CA ALA A 16 -18.75 -26.59 -9.18
C ALA A 16 -19.31 -25.26 -8.67
N SER A 17 -19.61 -25.21 -7.38
CA SER A 17 -19.86 -23.96 -6.68
C SER A 17 -18.56 -23.14 -6.76
N LEU A 18 -18.42 -22.37 -7.83
CA LEU A 18 -17.54 -21.21 -7.83
C LEU A 18 -18.04 -20.35 -6.67
N SER A 19 -17.32 -20.37 -5.55
CA SER A 19 -17.56 -19.38 -4.50
C SER A 19 -17.45 -18.03 -5.18
N ALA A 20 -18.56 -17.29 -5.23
CA ALA A 20 -18.57 -15.91 -5.67
C ALA A 20 -17.68 -15.16 -4.69
N GLN A 21 -16.38 -15.07 -4.96
CA GLN A 21 -15.48 -14.23 -4.19
C GLN A 21 -15.98 -12.80 -4.40
N ALA A 22 -16.47 -12.17 -3.34
CA ALA A 22 -16.97 -10.80 -3.40
C ALA A 22 -15.87 -9.90 -3.97
N GLN A 23 -16.12 -9.44 -5.20
CA GLN A 23 -15.23 -8.63 -6.03
C GLN A 23 -15.32 -7.18 -5.59
N ILE A 24 -14.18 -6.48 -5.65
CA ILE A 24 -14.10 -5.04 -5.44
C ILE A 24 -14.99 -4.33 -6.47
N THR A 25 -15.86 -3.44 -5.99
CA THR A 25 -16.70 -2.58 -6.82
C THR A 25 -16.11 -1.18 -6.81
N VAL A 26 -15.68 -0.69 -7.97
CA VAL A 26 -15.16 0.68 -8.07
C VAL A 26 -16.33 1.66 -7.94
N ASP A 27 -16.47 2.29 -6.77
CA ASP A 27 -17.55 3.25 -6.47
C ASP A 27 -17.14 4.36 -5.47
N GLY A 28 -15.85 4.42 -5.12
CA GLY A 28 -15.28 5.43 -4.23
C GLY A 28 -15.62 5.17 -2.76
N THR A 29 -16.18 3.99 -2.44
CA THR A 29 -16.54 3.55 -1.09
C THR A 29 -15.79 2.27 -0.74
N LEU A 30 -14.99 2.32 0.32
CA LEU A 30 -14.39 1.16 0.94
C LEU A 30 -15.46 0.42 1.75
N SER A 31 -16.07 -0.62 1.17
CA SER A 31 -17.04 -1.45 1.87
C SER A 31 -16.34 -2.43 2.82
N ALA A 32 -16.92 -2.66 4.00
CA ALA A 32 -16.42 -3.67 4.94
C ALA A 32 -16.39 -5.09 4.32
N ALA A 33 -17.26 -5.37 3.34
CA ALA A 33 -17.29 -6.64 2.63
C ALA A 33 -16.11 -6.81 1.65
N GLU A 34 -15.45 -5.72 1.25
CA GLU A 34 -14.33 -5.72 0.32
C GLU A 34 -12.98 -5.78 1.05
N ILE A 35 -12.96 -5.53 2.36
CA ILE A 35 -11.75 -5.64 3.19
C ILE A 35 -11.56 -7.10 3.61
N GLY A 36 -10.33 -7.59 3.49
CA GLY A 36 -10.01 -8.96 3.87
C GLY A 36 -8.62 -9.39 3.42
N THR A 37 -8.38 -10.71 3.38
CA THR A 37 -7.13 -11.29 2.88
C THR A 37 -7.36 -12.00 1.56
N GLY A 38 -6.31 -12.04 0.72
CA GLY A 38 -6.33 -12.75 -0.56
C GLY A 38 -6.81 -11.90 -1.74
N ALA A 39 -6.95 -12.54 -2.89
CA ALA A 39 -7.32 -11.88 -4.14
C ALA A 39 -8.75 -11.31 -4.08
N GLY A 40 -8.95 -10.15 -4.70
CA GLY A 40 -10.23 -9.44 -4.72
C GLY A 40 -10.62 -8.81 -3.38
N LYS A 41 -9.66 -8.64 -2.46
CA LYS A 41 -9.86 -7.93 -1.19
C LYS A 41 -8.88 -6.78 -1.03
N TYR A 42 -9.38 -5.69 -0.48
CA TYR A 42 -8.57 -4.59 0.02
C TYR A 42 -7.91 -4.98 1.34
N GLN A 43 -6.63 -4.67 1.44
CA GLN A 43 -5.84 -4.76 2.66
C GLN A 43 -5.33 -3.38 3.04
N LEU A 44 -5.42 -3.05 4.32
CA LEU A 44 -4.89 -1.80 4.85
C LEU A 44 -3.37 -1.78 4.68
N VAL A 45 -2.87 -0.81 3.92
CA VAL A 45 -1.45 -0.60 3.66
C VAL A 45 -0.85 0.39 4.65
N GLY A 46 -1.59 1.45 4.98
CA GLY A 46 -1.13 2.50 5.86
C GLY A 46 -2.22 3.47 6.29
N THR A 47 -1.98 4.16 7.40
CA THR A 47 -2.87 5.19 7.95
C THR A 47 -2.10 6.48 8.20
N TYR A 48 -2.81 7.60 8.09
CA TYR A 48 -2.33 8.90 8.52
C TYR A 48 -2.98 9.22 9.87
N THR A 49 -2.15 9.43 10.89
CA THR A 49 -2.59 9.66 12.28
C THR A 49 -2.00 10.94 12.89
N ASN A 50 -1.03 11.56 12.21
CA ASN A 50 -0.49 12.85 12.59
C ASN A 50 -1.56 13.96 12.51
N ALA A 51 -1.23 15.12 13.06
CA ALA A 51 -1.99 16.32 12.77
C ALA A 51 -1.82 16.72 11.29
N HIS A 52 -2.90 17.19 10.68
CA HIS A 52 -2.90 17.72 9.32
C HIS A 52 -2.40 19.17 9.34
N SER A 53 -1.55 19.54 8.38
CA SER A 53 -1.18 20.94 8.16
C SER A 53 -2.35 21.77 7.65
N GLU A 54 -3.32 21.12 7.00
CA GLU A 54 -4.58 21.72 6.57
C GLU A 54 -5.71 21.29 7.49
N ALA A 55 -6.47 22.26 8.00
CA ALA A 55 -7.51 21.98 8.98
C ALA A 55 -8.59 21.06 8.41
N ASP A 56 -8.71 19.86 9.00
CA ASP A 56 -9.75 18.87 8.70
C ASP A 56 -9.78 18.39 7.23
N ARG A 57 -8.68 18.52 6.50
CA ARG A 57 -8.51 18.03 5.11
C ARG A 57 -7.27 17.16 4.98
N GLY A 58 -7.28 16.26 4.00
CA GLY A 58 -6.11 15.46 3.65
C GLY A 58 -6.32 13.95 3.59
N LEU A 59 -5.23 13.20 3.84
CA LEU A 59 -5.19 11.73 3.77
C LEU A 59 -5.68 11.09 5.06
N LYS A 60 -6.29 9.91 4.98
CA LYS A 60 -6.66 9.09 6.15
C LYS A 60 -6.04 7.70 6.11
N ALA A 61 -6.20 6.99 5.00
CA ALA A 61 -5.73 5.62 4.87
C ALA A 61 -5.51 5.23 3.41
N LEU A 62 -4.62 4.26 3.21
CA LEU A 62 -4.36 3.63 1.93
C LEU A 62 -4.68 2.14 2.05
N TYR A 63 -5.48 1.64 1.11
CA TYR A 63 -5.77 0.23 0.93
C TYR A 63 -5.35 -0.20 -0.47
N MET A 64 -4.84 -1.42 -0.57
CA MET A 64 -4.50 -2.03 -1.85
C MET A 64 -5.01 -3.46 -1.89
N GLY A 65 -5.42 -3.88 -3.08
CA GLY A 65 -5.89 -5.22 -3.38
C GLY A 65 -5.41 -5.63 -4.76
N THR A 66 -5.37 -6.92 -5.03
CA THR A 66 -5.15 -7.43 -6.39
C THR A 66 -6.20 -8.48 -6.71
N THR A 67 -6.70 -8.49 -7.94
CA THR A 67 -7.37 -9.67 -8.50
C THR A 67 -6.34 -10.47 -9.32
N ALA A 68 -6.79 -11.47 -10.07
CA ALA A 68 -5.93 -12.14 -11.04
C ALA A 68 -5.42 -11.20 -12.15
N THR A 69 -6.14 -10.10 -12.44
CA THR A 69 -5.87 -9.25 -13.60
C THR A 69 -5.75 -7.76 -13.29
N THR A 70 -6.09 -7.32 -12.07
CA THR A 70 -6.11 -5.90 -11.71
C THR A 70 -5.35 -5.61 -10.43
N LEU A 71 -4.77 -4.41 -10.37
CA LEU A 71 -4.39 -3.73 -9.14
C LEU A 71 -5.53 -2.79 -8.76
N ASN A 72 -5.98 -2.88 -7.51
CA ASN A 72 -7.02 -2.04 -6.96
C ASN A 72 -6.41 -1.21 -5.81
N ILE A 73 -6.65 0.11 -5.81
CA ILE A 73 -6.14 1.04 -4.81
C ILE A 73 -7.28 1.89 -4.31
N MET A 74 -7.43 2.01 -3.00
CA MET A 74 -8.37 2.90 -2.35
C MET A 74 -7.64 3.84 -1.40
N VAL A 75 -7.69 5.14 -1.70
CA VAL A 75 -7.17 6.22 -0.87
C VAL A 75 -8.35 6.87 -0.15
N VAL A 76 -8.52 6.58 1.13
CA VAL A 76 -9.48 7.27 1.98
C VAL A 76 -8.92 8.65 2.30
N ALA A 77 -9.61 9.70 1.85
CA ALA A 77 -9.14 11.08 1.96
C ALA A 77 -10.32 12.08 1.86
N SER A 78 -10.09 13.30 2.33
CA SER A 78 -10.99 14.45 2.14
C SER A 78 -10.17 15.67 1.69
N PRO A 79 -9.73 15.72 0.42
CA PRO A 79 -8.93 16.80 -0.15
C PRO A 79 -9.70 18.09 -0.47
N GLU A 80 -11.03 18.12 -0.37
CA GLU A 80 -11.81 19.26 -0.88
C GLU A 80 -11.71 20.52 0.00
N LYS A 81 -11.14 21.59 -0.55
CA LYS A 81 -11.04 22.92 0.09
C LYS A 81 -11.76 23.99 -0.78
N GLY A 82 -11.45 25.26 -0.54
CA GLY A 82 -11.87 26.39 -1.36
C GLY A 82 -11.10 26.50 -2.69
N ASP A 83 -9.94 25.86 -2.79
CA ASP A 83 -9.11 25.80 -4.01
C ASP A 83 -9.08 24.39 -4.60
N TYR A 84 -8.50 24.24 -5.79
CA TYR A 84 -8.25 22.94 -6.39
C TYR A 84 -7.13 22.24 -5.64
N ASN A 85 -7.40 21.06 -5.08
CA ASN A 85 -6.39 20.28 -4.38
C ASN A 85 -6.28 18.91 -5.01
N ALA A 86 -5.13 18.28 -4.84
CA ALA A 86 -4.79 17.05 -5.53
C ALA A 86 -4.29 15.96 -4.59
N LEU A 87 -4.51 14.72 -5.03
CA LEU A 87 -3.83 13.55 -4.53
C LEU A 87 -2.85 13.09 -5.60
N LEU A 88 -1.58 12.96 -5.25
CA LEU A 88 -0.55 12.38 -6.10
C LEU A 88 -0.20 10.99 -5.58
N LEU A 89 -0.32 9.98 -6.42
CA LEU A 89 0.12 8.62 -6.13
C LEU A 89 1.33 8.30 -7.01
N TYR A 90 2.45 7.96 -6.39
CA TYR A 90 3.64 7.47 -7.07
C TYR A 90 3.71 5.96 -6.91
N LEU A 91 4.04 5.26 -8.01
CA LEU A 91 4.05 3.80 -8.07
C LEU A 91 5.34 3.29 -8.73
N ASP A 92 6.02 2.40 -8.03
CA ASP A 92 7.01 1.47 -8.56
C ASP A 92 6.27 0.17 -8.91
N ALA A 93 6.31 -0.22 -10.17
CA ALA A 93 5.60 -1.36 -10.71
C ALA A 93 6.57 -2.48 -11.12
N PRO A 94 6.20 -3.75 -10.90
CA PRO A 94 7.01 -4.88 -11.35
C PRO A 94 7.30 -4.84 -12.85
N ASN A 95 8.51 -5.27 -13.23
CA ASN A 95 8.94 -5.38 -14.63
C ASN A 95 8.95 -4.05 -15.39
N LYS A 96 9.04 -2.92 -14.67
CA LYS A 96 9.19 -1.59 -15.22
C LYS A 96 10.46 -0.92 -14.67
N THR A 97 10.92 0.08 -15.38
CA THR A 97 12.12 0.83 -15.03
C THR A 97 11.95 2.27 -15.50
N GLY A 98 11.46 3.11 -14.61
CA GLY A 98 11.34 4.55 -14.78
C GLY A 98 12.49 5.28 -14.11
N VAL A 99 12.17 6.24 -13.26
CA VAL A 99 13.17 7.05 -12.55
C VAL A 99 13.67 6.28 -11.32
N ALA A 100 14.99 6.19 -11.17
CA ALA A 100 15.61 5.53 -10.04
C ALA A 100 15.35 6.26 -8.72
N ALA A 101 15.37 5.52 -7.61
CA ALA A 101 15.33 6.09 -6.26
C ALA A 101 16.44 7.16 -6.08
N ASN A 102 16.18 8.13 -5.22
CA ASN A 102 17.07 9.24 -4.90
C ASN A 102 17.39 10.15 -6.10
N THR A 103 16.61 10.08 -7.16
CA THR A 103 16.71 10.96 -8.33
C THR A 103 15.56 11.95 -8.31
N LYS A 104 15.86 13.23 -8.48
CA LYS A 104 14.84 14.27 -8.56
C LYS A 104 13.95 14.04 -9.78
N LEU A 105 12.63 13.95 -9.57
CA LEU A 105 11.69 13.79 -10.68
C LEU A 105 11.66 15.05 -11.54
N ALA A 106 11.57 14.90 -12.86
CA ALA A 106 11.46 16.05 -13.76
C ALA A 106 10.06 16.69 -13.76
N GLY A 107 9.03 15.98 -13.27
CA GLY A 107 7.63 16.40 -13.28
C GLY A 107 6.96 16.29 -14.65
N GLY A 108 5.67 16.62 -14.68
CA GLY A 108 4.79 16.58 -15.86
C GLY A 108 4.95 17.76 -16.81
N SER A 109 4.52 17.56 -18.05
CA SER A 109 4.52 18.56 -19.13
C SER A 109 3.34 19.54 -19.06
N ASP A 110 2.28 19.21 -18.32
CA ASP A 110 1.15 20.11 -18.09
C ASP A 110 1.40 21.01 -16.88
N ASN A 111 1.54 22.31 -17.11
CA ASN A 111 1.78 23.28 -16.04
C ASN A 111 0.55 23.57 -15.17
N SER A 112 -0.65 23.19 -15.60
CA SER A 112 -1.86 23.28 -14.77
C SER A 112 -1.98 22.10 -13.80
N SER A 113 -1.25 21.02 -14.06
CA SER A 113 -1.20 19.82 -13.22
C SER A 113 -0.34 20.01 -11.99
N GLN A 114 -0.74 19.43 -10.86
CA GLN A 114 0.09 19.35 -9.66
C GLN A 114 1.32 18.44 -9.84
N PHE A 115 1.37 17.63 -10.90
CA PHE A 115 2.59 16.90 -11.27
C PHE A 115 3.70 17.77 -11.85
N ARG A 116 3.50 19.08 -12.01
CA ARG A 116 4.62 20.01 -12.28
C ARG A 116 5.67 20.02 -11.16
N SER A 117 5.30 19.55 -9.97
CA SER A 117 6.23 19.30 -8.86
C SER A 117 7.34 18.30 -9.24
N GLN A 118 8.46 18.44 -8.55
CA GLN A 118 9.71 17.72 -8.79
C GLN A 118 10.30 17.20 -7.48
N PRO A 119 9.57 16.37 -6.72
CA PRO A 119 10.10 15.80 -5.49
C PRO A 119 11.26 14.84 -5.80
N THR A 120 12.11 14.59 -4.80
CA THR A 120 13.06 13.47 -4.82
C THR A 120 12.50 12.37 -3.94
N LEU A 121 12.15 11.22 -4.52
CA LEU A 121 11.63 10.07 -3.76
C LEU A 121 12.76 9.11 -3.38
N ASP A 122 12.64 8.44 -2.24
CA ASP A 122 13.57 7.39 -1.78
C ASP A 122 13.23 5.99 -2.34
N MET A 123 12.25 5.92 -3.24
CA MET A 123 11.86 4.73 -3.99
C MET A 123 11.98 4.99 -5.50
N PRO A 124 12.18 3.94 -6.32
CA PRO A 124 12.01 4.05 -7.77
C PRO A 124 10.58 4.48 -8.12
N VAL A 125 10.39 5.09 -9.29
CA VAL A 125 9.09 5.57 -9.75
C VAL A 125 8.91 5.26 -11.22
N ASP A 126 7.92 4.42 -11.53
CA ASP A 126 7.53 4.09 -12.90
C ASP A 126 6.32 4.89 -13.35
N TYR A 127 5.38 5.13 -12.43
CA TYR A 127 4.13 5.81 -12.72
C TYR A 127 3.79 6.86 -11.66
N GLY A 128 3.19 7.96 -12.12
CA GLY A 128 2.47 8.89 -11.29
C GLY A 128 1.00 8.89 -11.68
N PHE A 129 0.08 8.84 -10.73
CA PHE A 129 -1.35 9.10 -10.95
C PHE A 129 -1.80 10.30 -10.13
N ARG A 130 -2.59 11.18 -10.72
CA ARG A 130 -3.12 12.38 -10.06
C ARG A 130 -4.63 12.36 -10.14
N LEU A 131 -5.23 12.71 -9.02
CA LEU A 131 -6.58 13.22 -8.94
C LEU A 131 -6.52 14.69 -8.52
N THR A 132 -7.27 15.56 -9.18
CA THR A 132 -7.48 16.97 -8.77
C THR A 132 -8.97 17.18 -8.52
N VAL A 133 -9.35 17.59 -7.31
CA VAL A 133 -10.75 17.82 -6.94
C VAL A 133 -11.08 19.29 -7.04
N SER A 134 -12.22 19.60 -7.66
CA SER A 134 -12.75 20.97 -7.64
C SER A 134 -13.14 21.42 -6.22
N PRO A 135 -13.17 22.73 -5.94
CA PRO A 135 -13.58 23.25 -4.65
C PRO A 135 -14.93 22.75 -4.13
N PHE A 136 -15.13 22.85 -2.82
CA PHE A 136 -16.43 22.60 -2.18
C PHE A 136 -17.38 23.78 -2.48
N SER A 137 -18.18 23.70 -3.56
CA SER A 137 -19.18 24.72 -3.89
C SER A 137 -20.59 24.14 -3.92
N ALA A 138 -21.58 24.94 -3.50
CA ALA A 138 -22.99 24.56 -3.52
C ALA A 138 -23.63 24.59 -4.92
N THR A 139 -22.93 25.12 -5.94
CA THR A 139 -23.54 25.49 -7.23
C THR A 139 -22.69 25.21 -8.48
N GLY A 140 -21.50 24.61 -8.41
CA GLY A 140 -20.71 24.45 -9.64
C GLY A 140 -19.49 23.54 -9.55
N SER A 141 -19.46 22.58 -10.47
CA SER A 141 -18.47 21.54 -10.70
C SER A 141 -18.30 20.57 -9.53
N GLY A 142 -19.03 19.46 -9.60
CA GLY A 142 -18.71 18.26 -8.82
C GLY A 142 -17.56 17.47 -9.45
N ASP A 143 -16.73 18.10 -10.28
CA ASP A 143 -15.76 17.42 -11.14
C ASP A 143 -14.49 17.07 -10.37
N VAL A 144 -13.91 15.97 -10.82
CA VAL A 144 -12.66 15.43 -10.33
C VAL A 144 -11.87 15.00 -11.55
N TYR A 145 -10.67 15.55 -11.74
CA TYR A 145 -9.86 15.36 -12.95
C TYR A 145 -8.73 14.39 -12.70
N HIS A 146 -8.55 13.43 -13.61
CA HIS A 146 -7.56 12.38 -13.48
C HIS A 146 -6.50 12.48 -14.56
N SER A 147 -5.25 12.23 -14.20
CA SER A 147 -4.14 12.16 -15.14
C SER A 147 -3.07 11.19 -14.69
N LYS A 148 -2.17 10.84 -15.60
CA LYS A 148 -1.05 9.93 -15.36
C LYS A 148 0.24 10.49 -15.95
N ILE A 149 1.35 10.20 -15.28
CA ILE A 149 2.68 10.23 -15.86
C ILE A 149 3.22 8.80 -16.00
N ASP A 150 3.81 8.50 -17.15
CA ASP A 150 4.61 7.31 -17.39
C ASP A 150 6.10 7.69 -17.39
N PHE A 151 6.79 7.42 -16.28
CA PHE A 151 8.21 7.70 -16.12
C PHE A 151 9.12 6.70 -16.84
N THR A 152 8.54 5.65 -17.43
CA THR A 152 9.25 4.68 -18.29
C THR A 152 9.31 5.15 -19.75
N ALA A 153 8.50 6.15 -20.11
CA ALA A 153 8.51 6.77 -21.43
C ALA A 153 9.66 7.79 -21.57
N ASN A 154 9.93 8.22 -22.81
CA ASN A 154 10.87 9.29 -23.05
C ASN A 154 10.28 10.64 -22.60
N PRO A 155 11.08 11.50 -21.93
CA PRO A 155 10.66 12.87 -21.68
C PRO A 155 10.49 13.64 -23.00
N THR A 156 9.66 14.68 -22.95
CA THR A 156 9.53 15.69 -24.00
C THR A 156 10.87 16.42 -24.23
N SER A 157 10.98 17.18 -25.32
CA SER A 157 12.14 18.02 -25.61
C SER A 157 12.44 19.06 -24.53
N ALA A 158 11.45 19.43 -23.71
CA ALA A 158 11.60 20.30 -22.54
C ALA A 158 12.12 19.58 -21.29
N GLY A 159 12.45 18.28 -21.39
CA GLY A 159 12.91 17.45 -20.27
C GLY A 159 11.81 17.08 -19.28
N LYS A 160 10.53 17.27 -19.65
CA LYS A 160 9.34 16.93 -18.82
C LYS A 160 8.68 15.67 -19.32
N TYR A 161 8.10 14.87 -18.44
CA TYR A 161 7.36 13.68 -18.86
C TYR A 161 5.95 14.06 -19.33
N PRO A 162 5.39 13.41 -20.37
CA PRO A 162 4.01 13.63 -20.77
C PRO A 162 3.04 13.44 -19.60
N ASP A 163 2.29 14.48 -19.27
CA ASP A 163 1.16 14.42 -18.34
C ASP A 163 -0.13 14.13 -19.13
N VAL A 164 -0.58 12.88 -19.06
CA VAL A 164 -1.65 12.34 -19.89
C VAL A 164 -2.98 12.42 -19.15
N TYR A 165 -3.91 13.22 -19.68
CA TYR A 165 -5.28 13.30 -19.15
C TYR A 165 -6.02 11.98 -19.36
N LEU A 166 -6.58 11.43 -18.28
CA LEU A 166 -7.31 10.15 -18.32
C LEU A 166 -8.82 10.34 -18.45
N GLY A 167 -9.35 11.47 -17.99
CA GLY A 167 -10.78 11.75 -17.93
C GLY A 167 -11.18 12.41 -16.61
N SER A 168 -12.48 12.57 -16.42
CA SER A 168 -13.05 13.13 -15.19
C SER A 168 -14.09 12.20 -14.58
N THR A 169 -14.18 12.22 -13.25
CA THR A 169 -15.29 11.67 -12.49
C THR A 169 -16.08 12.80 -11.83
N ASN A 170 -17.10 12.42 -11.07
CA ASN A 170 -17.77 13.32 -10.15
C ASN A 170 -17.36 13.02 -8.69
N LYS A 171 -18.04 13.66 -7.75
CA LYS A 171 -17.91 13.48 -6.29
C LYS A 171 -18.87 12.45 -5.67
N THR A 172 -19.66 11.75 -6.48
CA THR A 172 -20.76 10.90 -5.98
C THR A 172 -20.39 9.42 -5.86
N GLY A 173 -19.19 9.04 -6.30
CA GLY A 173 -18.77 7.65 -6.40
C GLY A 173 -19.10 6.99 -7.74
N THR A 174 -19.52 7.76 -8.75
CA THR A 174 -19.76 7.16 -10.08
C THR A 174 -18.44 6.78 -10.72
N ALA A 175 -18.28 5.50 -11.10
CA ALA A 175 -17.10 5.04 -11.82
C ALA A 175 -17.04 5.57 -13.26
N PHE A 176 -15.84 5.96 -13.65
CA PHE A 176 -15.44 6.26 -15.00
C PHE A 176 -14.52 5.14 -15.51
N THR A 177 -14.72 4.69 -16.75
CA THR A 177 -13.83 3.72 -17.41
C THR A 177 -12.99 4.44 -18.47
N ILE A 178 -11.68 4.24 -18.43
CA ILE A 178 -10.73 4.81 -19.39
C ILE A 178 -10.86 4.08 -20.71
N THR A 179 -11.21 4.81 -21.76
CA THR A 179 -11.42 4.29 -23.12
C THR A 179 -10.36 4.71 -24.12
N ASP A 180 -9.50 5.69 -23.79
CA ASP A 180 -8.40 6.10 -24.65
C ASP A 180 -7.32 5.02 -24.68
N ALA A 181 -7.09 4.44 -25.85
CA ALA A 181 -6.07 3.43 -26.09
C ALA A 181 -4.64 3.97 -25.89
N ASN A 182 -4.44 5.28 -26.01
CA ASN A 182 -3.13 5.91 -25.83
C ASN A 182 -2.81 6.26 -24.37
N SER A 183 -3.75 6.07 -23.45
CA SER A 183 -3.55 6.33 -22.02
C SER A 183 -2.48 5.44 -21.36
N GLY A 184 -2.18 4.29 -21.98
CA GLY A 184 -1.33 3.25 -21.40
C GLY A 184 -1.95 2.54 -20.20
N VAL A 185 -3.24 2.76 -19.90
CA VAL A 185 -4.04 2.11 -18.85
C VAL A 185 -5.49 1.85 -19.32
N LEU A 186 -5.66 1.54 -20.60
CA LEU A 186 -6.95 1.25 -21.23
C LEU A 186 -7.75 0.22 -20.44
N GLY A 187 -9.05 0.49 -20.23
CA GLY A 187 -9.95 -0.37 -19.47
C GLY A 187 -9.83 -0.22 -17.95
N GLY A 188 -8.91 0.62 -17.47
CA GLY A 188 -8.87 1.04 -16.07
C GLY A 188 -10.14 1.76 -15.66
N LYS A 189 -10.51 1.63 -14.38
CA LYS A 189 -11.65 2.33 -13.78
C LYS A 189 -11.19 3.23 -12.66
N ILE A 190 -11.82 4.39 -12.55
CA ILE A 190 -11.54 5.35 -11.50
C ILE A 190 -12.87 5.87 -10.97
N SER A 191 -12.98 6.07 -9.67
CA SER A 191 -14.09 6.77 -9.03
C SER A 191 -13.58 7.66 -7.91
N TYR A 192 -14.38 8.66 -7.56
CA TYR A 192 -14.14 9.46 -6.38
C TYR A 192 -15.47 9.75 -5.67
N LYS A 193 -15.45 9.65 -4.35
CA LYS A 193 -16.61 9.96 -3.52
C LYS A 193 -16.20 10.89 -2.38
N THR A 194 -16.87 12.03 -2.30
CA THR A 194 -16.72 12.96 -1.18
C THR A 194 -17.29 12.34 0.10
N SER A 195 -16.62 12.60 1.22
CA SER A 195 -17.13 12.19 2.52
C SER A 195 -18.42 12.93 2.89
N ALA A 196 -19.29 12.27 3.67
CA ALA A 196 -20.61 12.82 3.99
C ALA A 196 -20.57 14.23 4.63
N THR A 197 -19.47 14.56 5.32
CA THR A 197 -19.26 15.83 6.02
C THR A 197 -18.16 16.69 5.40
N GLY A 198 -17.46 16.21 4.36
CA GLY A 198 -16.23 16.82 3.84
C GLY A 198 -15.04 16.79 4.81
N SER A 199 -15.19 16.18 5.99
CA SER A 199 -14.19 16.13 7.07
C SER A 199 -13.33 14.88 6.96
N VAL A 200 -12.00 15.04 6.97
CA VAL A 200 -11.07 13.90 7.04
C VAL A 200 -11.11 13.22 8.41
N ALA A 201 -11.44 13.96 9.47
CA ALA A 201 -11.56 13.39 10.81
C ALA A 201 -12.72 12.37 10.87
N ALA A 202 -13.85 12.70 10.27
CA ALA A 202 -15.06 11.87 10.23
C ALA A 202 -15.09 10.85 9.08
N ASN A 203 -14.22 10.98 8.08
CA ASN A 203 -14.17 10.07 6.94
C ASN A 203 -13.44 8.78 7.26
N THR A 204 -14.12 7.64 7.10
CA THR A 204 -13.56 6.30 7.31
C THR A 204 -13.59 5.42 6.07
N THR A 205 -14.38 5.76 5.05
CA THR A 205 -14.69 4.84 3.96
C THR A 205 -14.71 5.46 2.57
N THR A 206 -14.60 6.77 2.39
CA THR A 206 -14.77 7.40 1.07
C THR A 206 -13.51 8.11 0.59
N GLY A 207 -13.33 8.19 -0.72
CA GLY A 207 -12.18 8.88 -1.31
C GLY A 207 -11.93 8.45 -2.74
N TRP A 208 -10.65 8.30 -3.10
CA TRP A 208 -10.20 8.01 -4.46
C TRP A 208 -9.97 6.52 -4.65
N GLU A 209 -10.68 5.94 -5.62
CA GLU A 209 -10.56 4.53 -5.93
C GLU A 209 -10.13 4.31 -7.38
N ILE A 210 -9.21 3.37 -7.56
CA ILE A 210 -8.55 3.08 -8.82
C ILE A 210 -8.52 1.56 -9.03
N GLU A 211 -8.90 1.11 -10.22
CA GLU A 211 -8.67 -0.24 -10.73
C GLU A 211 -7.90 -0.15 -12.03
N TYR A 212 -6.68 -0.67 -12.09
CA TYR A 212 -5.89 -0.74 -13.31
C TYR A 212 -5.56 -2.19 -13.69
N PRO A 213 -5.57 -2.53 -14.99
CA PRO A 213 -5.09 -3.83 -15.45
C PRO A 213 -3.63 -4.02 -15.08
N LEU A 214 -3.29 -5.17 -14.48
CA LEU A 214 -1.89 -5.52 -14.17
C LEU A 214 -1.04 -5.55 -15.45
N SER A 215 -1.61 -5.99 -16.57
CA SER A 215 -0.95 -5.99 -17.88
C SER A 215 -0.51 -4.59 -18.34
N ALA A 216 -1.25 -3.55 -17.96
CA ALA A 216 -0.89 -2.17 -18.26
C ALA A 216 0.24 -1.64 -17.34
N LEU A 217 0.38 -2.23 -16.15
CA LEU A 217 1.36 -1.87 -15.12
C LEU A 217 2.52 -2.88 -15.04
N GLY A 218 3.00 -3.36 -16.19
CA GLY A 218 4.16 -4.27 -16.25
C GLY A 218 3.86 -5.75 -16.04
N GLY A 219 2.59 -6.14 -15.94
CA GLY A 219 2.17 -7.54 -15.92
C GLY A 219 2.55 -8.26 -14.63
N ALA A 220 2.43 -7.59 -13.49
CA ALA A 220 2.78 -8.15 -12.19
C ALA A 220 2.09 -9.50 -11.93
N SER A 221 2.85 -10.42 -11.36
CA SER A 221 2.49 -11.80 -11.05
C SER A 221 2.63 -12.07 -9.55
N THR A 222 2.22 -13.25 -9.08
CA THR A 222 2.33 -13.61 -7.66
C THR A 222 3.76 -13.44 -7.14
N ASN A 223 3.89 -12.82 -5.96
CA ASN A 223 5.15 -12.44 -5.30
C ASN A 223 5.84 -11.18 -5.81
N ASP A 224 5.43 -10.63 -6.94
CA ASP A 224 5.91 -9.31 -7.38
C ASP A 224 5.47 -8.23 -6.41
N ILE A 225 6.26 -7.16 -6.32
CA ILE A 225 6.10 -6.11 -5.32
C ILE A 225 5.85 -4.78 -6.02
N PHE A 226 4.73 -4.15 -5.67
CA PHE A 226 4.52 -2.72 -5.91
C PHE A 226 5.09 -1.91 -4.75
N ARG A 227 5.69 -0.76 -5.04
CA ARG A 227 5.95 0.27 -4.02
C ARG A 227 5.12 1.49 -4.29
N VAL A 228 4.54 2.05 -3.24
CA VAL A 228 3.60 3.17 -3.37
C VAL A 228 3.86 4.25 -2.33
N MET A 229 3.68 5.48 -2.77
CA MET A 229 3.60 6.67 -1.93
C MET A 229 2.40 7.50 -2.37
N VAL A 230 1.64 8.04 -1.43
CA VAL A 230 0.56 8.99 -1.71
C VAL A 230 0.83 10.32 -1.02
N ALA A 231 0.54 11.43 -1.68
CA ALA A 231 0.69 12.78 -1.14
C ALA A 231 -0.56 13.62 -1.37
N TYR A 232 -0.93 14.42 -0.38
CA TYR A 232 -1.90 15.50 -0.52
C TYR A 232 -1.18 16.80 -0.88
N VAL A 233 -1.64 17.44 -1.95
CA VAL A 233 -0.93 18.55 -2.60
C VAL A 233 -1.91 19.68 -2.92
N GLY A 234 -1.49 20.91 -2.66
CA GLY A 234 -2.27 22.12 -2.97
C GLY A 234 -2.30 22.46 -4.46
N ASP A 235 -3.12 23.46 -4.82
CA ASP A 235 -3.26 23.89 -6.22
C ASP A 235 -1.92 24.27 -6.84
N ASN A 236 -1.08 24.95 -6.06
CA ASN A 236 0.27 25.41 -6.38
C ASN A 236 1.32 24.28 -6.50
N ALA A 237 0.92 23.01 -6.39
CA ALA A 237 1.79 21.83 -6.31
C ALA A 237 2.64 21.75 -5.01
N GLU A 238 2.25 22.46 -3.95
CA GLU A 238 2.87 22.35 -2.62
C GLU A 238 2.42 21.09 -1.90
N PHE A 239 3.37 20.28 -1.45
CA PHE A 239 3.08 19.12 -0.61
C PHE A 239 2.73 19.60 0.80
N TYR A 240 1.55 19.20 1.28
CA TYR A 240 1.16 19.37 2.67
C TYR A 240 1.91 18.37 3.57
N SER A 241 1.59 18.35 4.88
CA SER A 241 2.15 17.34 5.80
C SER A 241 1.74 15.92 5.42
N ASP A 242 0.61 15.77 4.72
CA ASP A 242 -0.05 14.49 4.55
C ASP A 242 0.56 13.71 3.40
N VAL A 243 1.46 12.82 3.78
CA VAL A 243 2.01 11.77 2.93
C VAL A 243 1.76 10.40 3.56
N LEU A 244 1.63 9.39 2.73
CA LEU A 244 1.51 8.00 3.11
C LEU A 244 2.65 7.22 2.43
N PRO A 245 3.64 6.70 3.19
CA PRO A 245 3.73 6.64 4.66
C PRO A 245 3.78 7.99 5.38
N GLN A 246 3.26 8.11 6.59
CA GLN A 246 3.35 9.38 7.33
C GLN A 246 4.76 9.62 7.88
N ILE A 247 5.18 10.89 7.89
CA ILE A 247 6.43 11.31 8.51
C ILE A 247 6.15 11.61 9.99
N SER A 248 6.67 10.81 10.91
CA SER A 248 6.35 10.93 12.34
C SER A 248 6.51 12.36 12.88
N GLY A 249 5.45 12.88 13.51
CA GLY A 249 5.44 14.21 14.12
C GLY A 249 5.41 15.39 13.14
N ARG A 250 5.32 15.16 11.82
CA ARG A 250 5.21 16.24 10.84
C ARG A 250 3.83 16.91 10.94
N THR A 251 3.82 18.23 11.13
CA THR A 251 2.61 19.06 11.24
C THR A 251 2.56 20.23 10.26
N THR A 252 3.65 20.49 9.55
CA THR A 252 3.79 21.58 8.58
C THR A 252 3.91 21.04 7.16
N ALA A 253 3.63 21.89 6.16
CA ALA A 253 3.83 21.55 4.76
C ALA A 253 5.29 21.17 4.46
N LEU A 254 5.48 20.31 3.47
CA LEU A 254 6.77 19.85 2.98
C LEU A 254 7.33 20.74 1.86
N GLY A 255 6.50 21.62 1.28
CA GLY A 255 6.89 22.52 0.19
C GLY A 255 6.68 21.92 -1.20
N ALA A 256 7.06 22.64 -2.26
CA ALA A 256 6.76 22.25 -3.64
C ALA A 256 7.58 21.05 -4.17
N ASN A 257 8.82 20.90 -3.71
CA ASN A 257 9.75 19.88 -4.22
C ASN A 257 10.48 19.22 -3.04
N PRO A 258 9.77 18.50 -2.16
CA PRO A 258 10.38 17.87 -1.01
C PRO A 258 11.43 16.83 -1.42
N ASP A 259 12.49 16.74 -0.62
CA ASP A 259 13.50 15.69 -0.73
C ASP A 259 13.26 14.64 0.35
N PHE A 260 12.65 13.53 -0.04
CA PHE A 260 12.34 12.44 0.89
C PHE A 260 13.56 11.60 1.24
N THR A 261 14.68 11.76 0.53
CA THR A 261 15.95 11.10 0.89
C THR A 261 16.58 11.70 2.15
N ALA A 262 16.23 12.94 2.46
CA ALA A 262 16.65 13.64 3.68
C ALA A 262 15.76 13.33 4.89
N ILE A 263 14.69 12.55 4.71
CA ILE A 263 13.75 12.19 5.77
C ILE A 263 14.08 10.78 6.28
N ALA A 264 14.18 10.63 7.60
CA ALA A 264 14.46 9.34 8.21
C ALA A 264 13.31 8.36 7.99
N GLY A 265 13.64 7.14 7.57
CA GLY A 265 12.68 6.08 7.29
C GLY A 265 12.65 5.69 5.83
N THR A 266 11.64 4.91 5.44
CA THR A 266 11.34 4.62 4.04
C THR A 266 10.00 5.24 3.72
N GLN A 267 9.97 6.10 2.71
CA GLN A 267 8.81 6.90 2.31
C GLN A 267 7.96 6.17 1.24
N SER A 268 7.89 4.84 1.36
CA SER A 268 7.05 4.00 0.52
C SER A 268 6.54 2.77 1.26
N TYR A 269 5.34 2.33 0.90
CA TYR A 269 4.80 1.04 1.31
C TYR A 269 5.11 -0.02 0.25
N SER A 270 5.36 -1.26 0.67
CA SER A 270 5.53 -2.40 -0.21
C SER A 270 4.30 -3.31 -0.18
N TYR A 271 3.70 -3.56 -1.33
CA TYR A 271 2.55 -4.44 -1.49
C TYR A 271 2.91 -5.60 -2.41
N ARG A 272 2.85 -6.84 -1.90
CA ARG A 272 3.13 -8.05 -2.67
C ARG A 272 1.85 -8.65 -3.23
N VAL A 273 1.85 -8.90 -4.54
CA VAL A 273 0.73 -9.57 -5.24
C VAL A 273 0.49 -10.96 -4.63
N GLY A 274 -0.76 -11.24 -4.27
CA GLY A 274 -1.21 -12.50 -3.68
C GLY A 274 -1.15 -12.57 -2.15
N THR A 275 -0.05 -12.13 -1.52
CA THR A 275 0.09 -12.19 -0.05
C THR A 275 -0.25 -10.87 0.65
N GLY A 276 -0.23 -9.75 -0.06
CA GLY A 276 -0.59 -8.44 0.48
C GLY A 276 0.58 -7.62 0.99
N VAL A 277 0.28 -6.77 1.96
CA VAL A 277 1.25 -5.84 2.56
C VAL A 277 2.43 -6.60 3.13
N LEU A 278 3.61 -6.30 2.58
CA LEU A 278 4.87 -6.68 3.23
C LEU A 278 5.12 -5.61 4.26
N ALA A 279 5.28 -6.01 5.53
CA ALA A 279 5.51 -5.09 6.65
C ALA A 279 6.51 -4.00 6.23
N SER A 280 6.00 -2.78 6.03
CA SER A 280 6.86 -1.61 5.85
C SER A 280 7.61 -1.39 7.16
N ARG A 281 8.84 -0.91 7.10
CA ARG A 281 9.69 -0.74 8.28
C ARG A 281 9.09 0.16 9.38
N ALA A 282 7.96 0.83 9.16
CA ALA A 282 7.19 1.46 10.23
C ALA A 282 6.57 0.44 11.22
N ALA A 283 6.31 -0.80 10.80
CA ALA A 283 5.99 -1.92 11.70
C ALA A 283 7.25 -2.54 12.36
N SER A 284 8.45 -2.17 11.91
CA SER A 284 9.70 -2.61 12.53
C SER A 284 10.06 -1.80 13.79
N GLU A 285 9.39 -0.69 14.09
CA GLU A 285 9.55 0.03 15.36
C GLU A 285 8.64 -0.51 16.47
N ALA A 286 7.53 -1.18 16.14
CA ALA A 286 6.61 -1.74 17.14
C ALA A 286 7.10 -3.07 17.75
N LEU A 287 7.97 -3.81 17.05
CA LEU A 287 8.68 -4.96 17.60
C LEU A 287 10.12 -4.57 17.92
N GLN A 288 10.31 -3.84 19.03
CA GLN A 288 11.59 -3.66 19.70
C GLN A 288 12.11 -5.02 20.19
N VAL A 289 12.66 -5.83 19.28
CA VAL A 289 13.24 -7.12 19.63
C VAL A 289 14.71 -6.91 19.95
N ALA A 290 15.05 -6.94 21.23
CA ALA A 290 16.43 -6.88 21.68
C ALA A 290 16.83 -8.24 22.27
N ALA A 291 17.85 -8.88 21.68
CA ALA A 291 18.49 -10.05 22.26
C ALA A 291 19.80 -9.61 22.90
N TYR A 292 19.88 -9.58 24.23
CA TYR A 292 21.06 -9.09 24.95
C TYR A 292 21.32 -9.87 26.26
N PRO A 293 22.60 -10.01 26.66
CA PRO A 293 23.78 -9.83 25.82
C PRO A 293 23.84 -10.85 24.67
N ASN A 294 24.58 -10.50 23.62
CA ASN A 294 24.97 -11.36 22.51
C ASN A 294 26.50 -11.23 22.39
N PRO A 295 27.31 -12.30 22.54
CA PRO A 295 26.98 -13.73 22.60
C PRO A 295 26.04 -14.16 23.75
N VAL A 296 25.35 -15.29 23.58
CA VAL A 296 24.32 -15.79 24.52
C VAL A 296 24.98 -16.27 25.81
N ALA A 297 24.64 -15.60 26.91
CA ALA A 297 25.01 -15.94 28.28
C ALA A 297 23.79 -16.45 29.08
N ALA A 298 24.01 -16.90 30.32
CA ALA A 298 22.94 -17.40 31.19
C ALA A 298 21.86 -16.33 31.48
N ASN A 299 22.25 -15.05 31.48
CA ASN A 299 21.35 -13.92 31.68
C ASN A 299 20.81 -13.33 30.36
N SER A 300 21.08 -13.92 29.19
CA SER A 300 20.54 -13.39 27.94
C SER A 300 19.03 -13.45 27.88
N ARG A 301 18.43 -12.35 27.40
CA ARG A 301 16.98 -12.16 27.27
C ARG A 301 16.63 -11.68 25.86
N LEU A 302 15.45 -12.06 25.42
CA LEU A 302 14.74 -11.51 24.28
C LEU A 302 13.62 -10.63 24.81
N SER A 303 13.77 -9.31 24.71
CA SER A 303 12.71 -8.36 25.06
C SER A 303 11.83 -8.08 23.83
N TYR A 304 10.51 -8.04 24.00
CA TYR A 304 9.56 -7.73 22.94
C TYR A 304 8.23 -7.17 23.46
N THR A 305 7.51 -6.44 22.62
CA THR A 305 6.20 -5.86 22.95
C THR A 305 5.09 -6.55 22.18
N VAL A 306 3.99 -6.85 22.88
CA VAL A 306 2.75 -7.41 22.35
C VAL A 306 1.70 -6.29 22.36
N PRO A 307 1.22 -5.80 21.20
CA PRO A 307 0.34 -4.63 21.15
C PRO A 307 -1.08 -4.92 21.67
N THR A 308 -1.59 -6.12 21.42
CA THR A 308 -2.89 -6.61 21.87
C THR A 308 -2.79 -8.09 22.22
N ALA A 309 -3.67 -8.60 23.09
CA ALA A 309 -3.61 -10.00 23.50
C ALA A 309 -3.73 -10.95 22.29
N THR A 310 -2.65 -11.66 21.97
CA THR A 310 -2.53 -12.46 20.73
C THR A 310 -1.56 -13.62 20.88
N ALA A 311 -1.54 -14.53 19.90
CA ALA A 311 -0.62 -15.64 19.84
C ALA A 311 0.81 -15.18 19.56
N VAL A 312 1.76 -15.66 20.38
CA VAL A 312 3.19 -15.37 20.28
C VAL A 312 3.97 -16.67 20.14
N ALA A 313 4.84 -16.74 19.14
CA ALA A 313 5.74 -17.87 18.95
C ALA A 313 7.20 -17.40 18.81
N VAL A 314 8.10 -17.98 19.59
CA VAL A 314 9.54 -17.75 19.51
C VAL A 314 10.25 -19.05 19.15
N ASN A 315 10.89 -19.07 17.98
CA ASN A 315 11.58 -20.23 17.44
C ASN A 315 13.03 -19.89 17.11
N VAL A 316 13.90 -20.89 17.15
CA VAL A 316 15.33 -20.78 16.84
C VAL A 316 15.65 -21.66 15.65
N TYR A 317 16.41 -21.12 14.70
CA TYR A 317 16.83 -21.79 13.48
C TYR A 317 18.36 -21.78 13.35
N ASN A 318 18.91 -22.84 12.76
CA ASN A 318 20.32 -22.90 12.39
C ASN A 318 20.59 -22.13 11.07
N SER A 319 21.85 -22.07 10.64
CA SER A 319 22.28 -21.41 9.39
C SER A 319 21.68 -22.03 8.12
N LEU A 320 21.18 -23.26 8.19
CA LEU A 320 20.50 -23.96 7.08
C LEU A 320 18.98 -23.69 7.08
N GLY A 321 18.46 -22.85 7.99
CA GLY A 321 17.04 -22.54 8.09
C GLY A 321 16.21 -23.65 8.73
N GLN A 322 16.83 -24.64 9.37
CA GLN A 322 16.13 -25.71 10.07
C GLN A 322 15.77 -25.24 11.48
N LYS A 323 14.53 -25.46 11.91
CA LYS A 323 14.08 -25.16 13.28
C LYS A 323 14.75 -26.13 14.25
N VAL A 324 15.55 -25.60 15.17
CA VAL A 324 16.31 -26.37 16.16
C VAL A 324 15.73 -26.31 17.57
N LEU A 325 14.96 -25.25 17.88
CA LEU A 325 14.35 -25.08 19.21
C LEU A 325 13.09 -24.21 19.12
N SER A 326 12.07 -24.51 19.92
CA SER A 326 10.95 -23.62 20.20
C SER A 326 11.05 -23.17 21.66
N LEU A 327 11.07 -21.86 21.89
CA LEU A 327 11.19 -21.27 23.23
C LEU A 327 9.83 -20.86 23.80
N LEU A 328 8.89 -20.49 22.93
CA LEU A 328 7.57 -20.01 23.31
C LEU A 328 6.60 -20.32 22.18
N ASP A 329 5.41 -20.79 22.53
CA ASP A 329 4.26 -20.93 21.62
C ASP A 329 2.98 -20.83 22.45
N ALA A 330 2.55 -19.59 22.73
CA ALA A 330 1.43 -19.31 23.63
C ALA A 330 0.78 -17.95 23.35
N ALA A 331 -0.48 -17.78 23.75
CA ALA A 331 -1.11 -16.46 23.79
C ALA A 331 -0.52 -15.61 24.92
N GLN A 332 -0.21 -14.35 24.63
CA GLN A 332 0.32 -13.38 25.58
C GLN A 332 -0.60 -12.16 25.68
N PRO A 333 -0.79 -11.57 26.87
CA PRO A 333 -1.51 -10.31 27.02
C PRO A 333 -0.73 -9.15 26.39
N ALA A 334 -1.44 -8.05 26.15
CA ALA A 334 -0.80 -6.80 25.71
C ALA A 334 0.22 -6.32 26.76
N GLY A 335 1.39 -5.85 26.31
CA GLY A 335 2.47 -5.38 27.17
C GLY A 335 3.86 -5.79 26.70
N THR A 336 4.89 -5.38 27.46
CA THR A 336 6.29 -5.78 27.22
C THR A 336 6.60 -7.07 27.98
N HIS A 337 7.31 -7.97 27.31
CA HIS A 337 7.66 -9.29 27.80
C HIS A 337 9.16 -9.55 27.62
N ASP A 338 9.74 -10.31 28.55
CA ASP A 338 11.12 -10.76 28.48
C ASP A 338 11.18 -12.30 28.51
N LEU A 339 11.78 -12.89 27.48
CA LEU A 339 11.96 -14.33 27.36
C LEU A 339 13.43 -14.73 27.56
N ALA A 340 13.67 -15.73 28.41
CA ALA A 340 15.02 -16.22 28.66
C ALA A 340 15.60 -16.96 27.44
N LEU A 341 16.82 -16.58 27.01
CA LEU A 341 17.56 -17.25 25.94
C LEU A 341 18.54 -18.31 26.44
N ALA A 342 18.61 -18.55 27.75
CA ALA A 342 19.49 -19.55 28.36
C ALA A 342 19.41 -20.95 27.73
N PRO A 343 18.24 -21.46 27.26
CA PRO A 343 18.16 -22.74 26.58
C PRO A 343 19.04 -22.87 25.32
N LEU A 344 19.36 -21.77 24.63
CA LEU A 344 20.22 -21.79 23.43
C LEU A 344 21.65 -22.24 23.75
N ARG A 345 22.09 -22.14 25.00
CA ARG A 345 23.43 -22.56 25.43
C ARG A 345 23.66 -24.08 25.35
N GLN A 346 22.60 -24.85 25.14
CA GLN A 346 22.69 -26.29 24.90
C GLN A 346 22.96 -26.63 23.42
N LEU A 347 22.91 -25.63 22.54
CA LEU A 347 23.20 -25.79 21.13
C LEU A 347 24.71 -25.70 20.88
N PRO A 348 25.23 -26.33 19.81
CA PRO A 348 26.61 -26.16 19.39
C PRO A 348 27.00 -24.68 19.19
N ALA A 349 28.28 -24.36 19.38
CA ALA A 349 28.79 -23.02 19.11
C ALA A 349 28.53 -22.63 17.63
N GLY A 350 27.99 -21.43 17.42
CA GLY A 350 27.60 -20.97 16.09
C GLY A 350 26.58 -19.84 16.09
N ALA A 351 26.25 -19.37 14.89
CA ALA A 351 25.23 -18.35 14.68
C ALA A 351 23.84 -18.99 14.49
N TYR A 352 22.85 -18.43 15.19
CA TYR A 352 21.46 -18.86 15.13
C TYR A 352 20.54 -17.68 14.83
N LEU A 353 19.39 -17.97 14.23
CA LEU A 353 18.32 -17.00 13.98
C LEU A 353 17.18 -17.26 14.96
N VAL A 354 16.89 -16.29 15.82
CA VAL A 354 15.72 -16.29 16.70
C VAL A 354 14.61 -15.52 15.99
N THR A 355 13.51 -16.20 15.67
CA THR A 355 12.32 -15.58 15.10
C THR A 355 11.28 -15.36 16.19
N LEU A 356 10.76 -14.15 16.31
CA LEU A 356 9.59 -13.81 17.11
C LEU A 356 8.42 -13.56 16.17
N ARG A 357 7.33 -14.29 16.37
CA ARG A 357 6.06 -14.05 15.70
C ARG A 357 5.03 -13.55 16.71
N VAL A 358 4.40 -12.41 16.44
CA VAL A 358 3.29 -11.85 17.23
C VAL A 358 2.11 -11.68 16.28
N GLY A 359 1.12 -12.58 16.35
CA GLY A 359 0.06 -12.64 15.34
C GLY A 359 0.60 -12.86 13.92
N SER A 360 0.41 -11.87 13.05
CA SER A 360 0.92 -11.85 11.66
C SER A 360 2.31 -11.23 11.51
N GLU A 361 2.84 -10.58 12.54
CA GLU A 361 4.14 -9.92 12.48
C GLU A 361 5.26 -10.91 12.79
N LEU A 362 6.35 -10.82 12.03
CA LEU A 362 7.54 -11.67 12.19
C LEU A 362 8.79 -10.79 12.28
N SER A 363 9.53 -10.92 13.37
CA SER A 363 10.84 -10.30 13.56
C SER A 363 11.90 -11.38 13.72
N THR A 364 13.11 -11.12 13.21
CA THR A 364 14.22 -12.08 13.28
C THR A 364 15.46 -11.39 13.84
N ARG A 365 16.12 -12.05 14.80
CA ARG A 365 17.39 -11.59 15.37
C ARG A 365 18.45 -12.68 15.29
N ARG A 366 19.63 -12.30 14.82
CA ARG A 366 20.81 -13.15 14.84
C ARG A 366 21.46 -13.12 16.22
N VAL A 367 21.72 -14.29 16.79
CA VAL A 367 22.44 -14.47 18.05
C VAL A 367 23.61 -15.43 17.85
N VAL A 368 24.66 -15.29 18.66
CA VAL A 368 25.85 -16.15 18.65
C VAL A 368 25.85 -16.97 19.93
N VAL A 369 26.01 -18.28 19.81
CA VAL A 369 26.26 -19.21 20.92
C VAL A 369 27.74 -19.57 20.89
N GLU A 370 28.39 -19.53 22.05
CA GLU A 370 29.81 -19.85 22.24
C GLU A 370 30.01 -21.11 23.09
#